data_AF-A0A2R6RTD4-F1
#
_entry.id   AF-A0A2R6RTD4-F1
#
_cell.length_a   1.000
_cell.length_b   1.000
_cell.length_c   1.000
_cell.angle_alpha   90.00
_cell.angle_beta   90.00
_cell.angle_gamma   90.00
#
_symmetry.space_group_name_H-M   'P 1'
#
loop_
_entity.id
_entity.type
_entity.pdbx_description
1 polymer ?
#
loop_
_entity_poly.entity_id
_entity_poly.type
_entity_poly.pdbx_seq_one_letter_code
_entity_poly.pdbx_strand_id
1 'polypeptide(L)' 'MADQIARGKDFEKKAEKKLSGWGLFGSKYEDAADLFDKAANSFKLAKSWDEAGSAYIKLANCHLK' A
#
# COMPACT_ATOMS: atom_id res chain seq x y z
N MET A 1 1.45 -3.44 -18.99
CA MET A 1 0.43 -3.09 -17.96
C MET A 1 0.37 -4.11 -16.84
N ALA A 2 0.32 -5.42 -17.13
CA ALA A 2 0.33 -6.47 -16.10
C ALA A 2 1.50 -6.38 -15.08
N ASP A 3 2.67 -5.94 -15.54
CA ASP A 3 3.86 -5.70 -14.69
C ASP A 3 3.57 -4.71 -13.54
N GLN A 4 2.90 -3.60 -13.85
CA GLN A 4 2.60 -2.56 -12.88
C GLN A 4 1.52 -2.99 -11.86
N ILE A 5 0.54 -3.80 -12.29
CA ILE A 5 -0.45 -4.39 -11.36
C ILE A 5 0.23 -5.39 -10.42
N ALA A 6 1.09 -6.27 -10.94
CA ALA A 6 1.83 -7.22 -10.12
C ALA A 6 2.74 -6.51 -9.11
N ARG A 7 3.42 -5.44 -9.54
CA ARG A 7 4.25 -4.59 -8.69
C ARG A 7 3.43 -3.88 -7.61
N GLY A 8 2.26 -3.36 -7.96
CA GLY A 8 1.32 -2.78 -7.01
C GLY A 8 0.90 -3.76 -5.91
N LYS A 9 0.51 -4.98 -6.31
CA LYS A 9 0.13 -6.06 -5.38
C LYS A 9 1.28 -6.50 -4.48
N ASP A 10 2.51 -6.53 -4.99
CA ASP A 10 3.69 -6.87 -4.18
C ASP A 10 3.96 -5.81 -3.10
N PHE A 11 3.85 -4.52 -3.43
CA PHE A 11 3.96 -3.44 -2.46
C PHE A 11 2.84 -3.47 -1.42
N GLU A 12 1.60 -3.70 -1.85
CA GLU A 12 0.45 -3.82 -0.96
C GLU A 12 0.64 -4.95 0.05
N LYS A 13 1.07 -6.13 -0.42
CA LYS A 13 1.35 -7.29 0.45
C LYS A 13 2.48 -7.02 1.44
N LYS A 14 3.52 -6.27 1.03
CA LYS A 14 4.60 -5.84 1.92
C LYS A 14 4.10 -4.87 2.99
N ALA A 15 3.22 -3.93 2.62
CA ALA A 15 2.60 -2.99 3.54
C ALA A 15 1.73 -3.72 4.59
N GLU A 16 0.90 -4.66 4.15
CA GLU A 16 0.07 -5.47 5.05
C GLU A 16 0.92 -6.33 6.00
N LYS A 17 2.02 -6.92 5.49
CA LYS A 17 2.97 -7.65 6.33
C LYS A 17 3.60 -6.74 7.39
N LYS A 18 3.96 -5.50 7.03
CA LYS A 18 4.47 -4.49 7.98
C LYS A 18 3.43 -4.13 9.05
N LEU A 19 2.17 -3.96 8.69
CA LEU A 19 1.08 -3.70 9.64
C LEU A 19 0.86 -4.88 10.61
N SER A 20 0.92 -6.11 10.08
CA SER A 20 0.78 -7.35 10.85
C SER A 20 1.98 -7.67 11.77
N GLY A 21 3.10 -6.96 11.59
CA GLY A 21 4.29 -7.12 12.41
C GLY A 21 4.03 -6.77 13.88
N TRP A 22 4.43 -7.68 14.77
CA TRP A 22 4.42 -7.50 16.22
C TRP A 22 5.57 -6.59 16.64
N GLY A 23 5.41 -5.28 16.39
CA GLY A 23 6.32 -4.22 16.79
C GLY A 23 5.54 -3.07 17.42
N LEU A 24 5.97 -2.67 18.62
CA LEU A 24 5.34 -1.64 19.45
C LEU A 24 5.47 -0.26 18.78
N PHE A 25 4.33 0.29 18.35
CA PHE A 25 4.04 1.73 18.14
C PHE A 25 4.77 2.55 17.05
N GLY A 26 3.97 3.34 16.32
CA GLY A 26 4.39 4.48 15.48
C GLY A 26 4.91 4.11 14.09
N SER A 27 6.15 3.63 14.01
CA SER A 27 6.91 3.62 12.75
C SER A 27 6.37 2.66 11.67
N LYS A 28 5.66 1.60 12.07
CA LYS A 28 5.14 0.61 11.13
C LYS A 28 4.01 1.15 10.24
N TYR A 29 3.28 2.16 10.72
CA TYR A 29 2.18 2.76 9.96
C TYR A 29 2.71 3.74 8.92
N GLU A 30 3.75 4.52 9.24
CA GLU A 30 4.49 5.32 8.25
C GLU A 30 5.12 4.43 7.17
N ASP A 31 5.85 3.38 7.56
CA ASP A 31 6.43 2.41 6.62
C ASP A 31 5.36 1.78 5.71
N ALA A 32 4.19 1.44 6.27
CA ALA A 32 3.09 0.85 5.51
C ALA A 32 2.41 1.88 4.58
N ALA A 33 2.22 3.12 5.03
CA ALA A 33 1.67 4.19 4.21
C ALA A 33 2.54 4.46 2.98
N ASP A 34 3.86 4.54 3.17
CA ASP A 34 4.84 4.73 2.08
C ASP A 34 4.79 3.59 1.03
N LEU A 35 4.55 2.36 1.50
CA LEU A 35 4.37 1.20 0.62
C LEU A 35 3.01 1.20 -0.09
N PHE A 36 1.93 1.61 0.58
CA PHE A 36 0.63 1.75 -0.07
C PHE A 36 0.61 2.86 -1.12
N ASP A 37 1.35 3.97 -0.94
CA ASP A 37 1.47 5.01 -1.96
C ASP A 37 2.18 4.48 -3.21
N LYS A 38 3.27 3.73 -3.02
CA LYS A 38 3.98 3.04 -4.12
C LYS A 38 3.09 2.02 -4.83
N ALA A 39 2.24 1.30 -4.09
CA ALA A 39 1.25 0.39 -4.65
C ALA A 39 0.23 1.16 -5.52
N ALA A 40 -0.37 2.22 -4.97
CA ALA A 40 -1.36 3.05 -5.65
C ALA A 40 -0.79 3.68 -6.93
N ASN A 41 0.44 4.21 -6.89
CA ASN A 41 1.10 4.76 -8.07
C ASN A 41 1.34 3.72 -9.16
N SER A 42 1.69 2.47 -8.78
CA SER A 42 1.83 1.36 -9.73
C SER A 42 0.48 1.00 -10.37
N PHE A 43 -0.60 0.95 -9.59
CA PHE A 43 -1.95 0.71 -10.10
C PHE A 43 -2.44 1.84 -11.03
N LYS A 44 -2.14 3.11 -10.71
CA LYS A 44 -2.43 4.25 -11.58
C LYS A 44 -1.72 4.14 -12.94
N LEU A 45 -0.44 3.75 -12.95
CA LEU A 45 0.31 3.51 -14.19
C LEU A 45 -0.28 2.35 -15.02
N ALA A 46 -0.90 1.38 -14.35
CA ALA A 46 -1.62 0.29 -15.00
C ALA A 46 -3.05 0.68 -15.47
N LYS A 47 -3.54 1.88 -15.13
CA LYS A 47 -4.94 2.31 -15.28
C LYS A 47 -5.94 1.46 -14.47
N SER A 48 -5.45 0.81 -13.42
CA SER A 48 -6.25 0.07 -12.43
C SER A 48 -6.73 1.03 -11.35
N TRP A 49 -7.78 1.80 -11.66
CA TRP A 49 -8.27 2.85 -10.77
C TRP A 49 -8.95 2.29 -9.51
N ASP A 50 -9.58 1.12 -9.61
CA ASP A 50 -10.22 0.45 -8.49
C ASP A 50 -9.18 0.01 -7.44
N GLU A 51 -8.14 -0.71 -7.87
CA GLU A 51 -7.05 -1.13 -6.97
C GLU A 51 -6.25 0.07 -6.43
N ALA A 52 -6.05 1.12 -7.24
CA ALA A 52 -5.42 2.36 -6.76
C ALA A 52 -6.24 3.03 -5.65
N GLY A 53 -7.57 3.10 -5.82
CA GLY A 53 -8.48 3.64 -4.81
C GLY A 53 -8.44 2.84 -3.51
N SER A 54 -8.49 1.51 -3.60
CA SER A 54 -8.36 0.62 -2.44
C SER A 54 -7.04 0.82 -1.70
N ALA A 55 -5.92 0.93 -2.43
CA ALA A 55 -4.61 1.20 -1.85
C ALA A 55 -4.55 2.56 -1.11
N TYR A 56 -5.15 3.62 -1.66
CA TYR A 56 -5.24 4.91 -0.98
C TYR A 56 -6.12 4.89 0.26
N ILE A 57 -7.20 4.11 0.29
CA ILE A 57 -8.01 3.92 1.50
C ILE A 57 -7.18 3.23 2.58
N LYS A 58 -6.40 2.20 2.22
CA LYS A 58 -5.48 1.53 3.17
C LYS A 58 -4.40 2.49 3.68
N LEU A 59 -3.82 3.32 2.81
CA LEU A 59 -2.88 4.38 3.17
C LEU A 59 -3.50 5.36 4.18
N ALA A 60 -4.70 5.87 3.90
CA ALA A 60 -5.39 6.80 4.78
C ALA A 60 -5.64 6.18 6.16
N ASN A 61 -6.05 4.92 6.19
CA ASN A 61 -6.21 4.18 7.45
C ASN A 61 -4.92 4.02 8.25
N CYS A 62 -3.75 4.02 7.60
CA CYS A 62 -2.46 4.01 8.30
C CYS A 62 -2.21 5.33 9.04
N HIS A 63 -2.62 6.47 8.47
CA HIS A 63 -2.47 7.77 9.12
C HIS A 63 -3.54 8.07 10.18
N LEU A 64 -4.63 7.32 10.22
CA LEU A 64 -5.70 7.44 11.23
C LEU A 64 -5.44 6.61 12.50
N LYS A 65 -4.35 5.83 12.53
CA LYS A 65 -3.98 4.89 13.61
C LYS A 65 -2.81 5.41 14.43
#